data_AF-A0A1E4BBU6-F1
#
_entry.id   AF-A0A1E4BBU6-F1
#
_cell.length_a   1.000
_cell.length_b   1.000
_cell.length_c   1.000
_cell.angle_alpha   90.00
_cell.angle_beta   90.00
_cell.angle_gamma   90.00
#
_symmetry.space_group_name_H-M   'P 1'
#
loop_
_entity.id
_entity.type
_entity.pdbx_description
1 polymer ?
#
loop_
_entity_poly.entity_id
_entity_poly.type
_entity_poly.pdbx_seq_one_letter_code
_entity_poly.pdbx_strand_id
1 'polypeptide(L)'
;MDYDAWWRATEACADVRGDISAVRWYVIDRDSFSVDGTWFNAFWFAAGNIIVLARPYVYDGPVVRHEMLHALLRRGDHPATYFRGRCARVVRCAQECQRG
;
A
#
# COMPACT_ATOMS: atom_id res chain seq x y z
N MET A 1 -1.10 -15.63 6.50
CA MET A 1 -0.04 -15.13 5.59
C MET A 1 0.64 -13.96 6.26
N ASP A 2 1.92 -13.77 5.99
CA ASP A 2 2.83 -12.88 6.74
C ASP A 2 3.10 -11.57 5.97
N TYR A 3 3.20 -10.45 6.69
CA TYR A 3 3.49 -9.13 6.13
C TYR A 3 4.89 -9.09 5.50
N ASP A 4 5.85 -9.84 6.04
CA ASP A 4 7.20 -9.96 5.47
C ASP A 4 7.17 -10.62 4.08
N ALA A 5 6.31 -11.63 3.90
CA ALA A 5 6.16 -12.30 2.60
C ALA A 5 5.55 -11.36 1.55
N TRP A 6 4.58 -10.53 1.97
CA TRP A 6 3.98 -9.52 1.10
C TRP A 6 4.95 -8.38 0.78
N TRP A 7 5.80 -7.98 1.72
CA TRP A 7 6.85 -7.02 1.47
C TRP A 7 7.82 -7.53 0.42
N ARG A 8 8.35 -8.75 0.58
CA ARG A 8 9.26 -9.38 -0.40
C ARG A 8 8.65 -9.50 -1.79
N ALA A 9 7.35 -9.82 -1.89
CA ALA A 9 6.64 -9.84 -3.17
C ALA A 9 6.56 -8.45 -3.81
N THR A 10 6.38 -7.41 -2.99
CA THR A 10 6.33 -6.01 -3.43
C THR A 10 7.71 -5.54 -3.88
N GLU A 11 8.78 -5.86 -3.14
CA GLU A 11 10.16 -5.62 -3.56
C GLU A 11 10.47 -6.28 -4.90
N ALA A 12 10.10 -7.55 -5.05
CA ALA A 12 10.36 -8.33 -6.25
C ALA A 12 9.65 -7.76 -7.49
N CYS A 13 8.40 -7.31 -7.36
CA CYS A 13 7.71 -6.70 -8.49
C CYS A 13 8.21 -5.28 -8.79
N ALA A 14 8.58 -4.50 -7.77
CA ALA A 14 9.08 -3.15 -7.96
C ALA A 14 10.51 -3.15 -8.54
N ASP A 15 11.28 -4.21 -8.27
CA ASP A 15 12.74 -4.26 -8.43
C ASP A 15 13.42 -3.17 -7.59
N VAL A 16 12.93 -3.03 -6.36
CA VAL A 16 13.39 -2.05 -5.36
C VAL A 16 13.47 -2.75 -4.01
N ARG A 17 14.51 -2.47 -3.24
CA ARG A 17 14.68 -2.98 -1.87
C ARG A 17 14.34 -1.91 -0.84
N GLY A 18 13.79 -2.33 0.30
CA GLY A 18 13.50 -1.43 1.41
C GLY A 18 13.34 -2.17 2.73
N ASP A 19 13.33 -1.41 3.81
CA ASP A 19 13.20 -1.94 5.17
C ASP A 19 11.76 -1.86 5.65
N ILE A 20 11.08 -3.00 5.78
CA ILE A 20 9.72 -3.06 6.32
C ILE A 20 9.65 -2.58 7.78
N SER A 21 10.74 -2.70 8.54
CA SER A 21 10.78 -2.24 9.94
C SER A 21 10.76 -0.71 10.05
N ALA A 22 11.09 0.00 8.97
CA ALA A 22 10.94 1.45 8.88
C ALA A 22 9.49 1.89 8.66
N VAL A 23 8.56 0.97 8.41
CA VAL A 23 7.13 1.24 8.25
C VAL A 23 6.43 1.15 9.61
N ARG A 24 5.69 2.18 9.97
CA ARG A 24 4.81 2.17 11.15
C ARG A 24 3.43 1.71 10.76
N TRP A 25 2.83 0.83 11.55
CA TRP A 25 1.54 0.22 11.23
C TRP A 25 0.50 0.59 12.28
N TYR A 26 -0.69 0.97 11.82
CA TYR A 26 -1.86 1.17 12.67
C TYR A 26 -3.06 0.45 12.09
N VAL A 27 -3.89 -0.11 12.96
CA VAL A 27 -5.18 -0.68 12.60
C VAL A 27 -6.25 0.12 13.29
N ILE A 28 -7.25 0.56 12.53
CA ILE A 28 -8.45 1.19 13.09
C ILE A 28 -9.58 0.17 13.16
N ASP A 29 -10.41 0.29 14.19
CA ASP A 29 -11.57 -0.58 14.40
C ASP A 29 -12.83 -0.05 13.68
N ARG A 30 -12.72 0.12 12.36
CA ARG A 30 -13.76 0.60 11.44
C ARG A 30 -13.56 -0.03 10.07
N ASP A 31 -14.57 0.08 9.21
CA ASP A 31 -14.52 -0.44 7.83
C ASP A 31 -13.75 0.47 6.87
N SER A 32 -13.68 1.77 7.17
CA SER A 32 -12.96 2.78 6.40
C SER A 32 -12.69 4.03 7.25
N PHE A 33 -11.87 4.94 6.72
CA PHE A 33 -11.57 6.24 7.33
C PHE A 33 -11.42 7.32 6.27
N SER A 34 -11.61 8.59 6.65
CA SER A 34 -11.43 9.72 5.74
C SER A 34 -10.06 10.37 5.88
N VAL A 35 -9.43 10.67 4.75
CA VAL A 35 -8.25 11.54 4.62
C VAL A 35 -8.65 12.65 3.66
N ASP A 36 -8.59 13.91 4.12
CA ASP A 36 -8.95 15.10 3.34
C ASP A 36 -10.32 15.00 2.64
N GLY A 37 -11.32 14.40 3.30
CA GLY A 37 -12.67 14.23 2.78
C GLY A 37 -12.87 13.03 1.85
N THR A 38 -11.81 12.32 1.50
CA THR A 38 -11.87 11.07 0.70
C THR A 38 -11.84 9.86 1.62
N TRP A 39 -12.64 8.83 1.33
CA TRP A 39 -12.72 7.62 2.15
C TRP A 39 -11.82 6.51 1.62
N PHE A 40 -11.04 5.93 2.52
CA PHE A 40 -10.07 4.88 2.24
C PHE A 40 -10.26 3.67 3.16
N ASN A 41 -9.92 2.51 2.62
CA ASN A 41 -9.86 1.25 3.37
C ASN A 41 -8.46 0.99 3.95
N ALA A 42 -7.45 1.56 3.30
CA ALA A 42 -6.06 1.55 3.69
C ALA A 42 -5.41 2.81 3.12
N PHE A 43 -4.40 3.34 3.79
CA PHE A 43 -3.67 4.52 3.30
C PHE A 43 -2.27 4.57 3.87
N TRP A 44 -1.30 4.84 3.00
CA TRP A 44 0.05 5.19 3.38
C TRP A 44 0.24 6.71 3.52
N PHE A 45 0.60 7.16 4.71
CA PHE A 45 1.00 8.53 4.96
C PHE A 45 2.50 8.71 4.74
N ALA A 46 2.84 9.57 3.78
CA ALA A 46 4.24 9.93 3.47
C ALA A 46 4.96 10.49 4.70
N ALA A 47 4.26 11.33 5.46
CA ALA A 47 4.69 11.84 6.75
C ALA A 47 4.86 10.68 7.73
N GLY A 48 6.12 10.32 7.97
CA GLY A 48 6.45 9.32 8.97
C GLY A 48 6.42 7.86 8.52
N ASN A 49 6.18 7.58 7.24
CA ASN A 49 6.14 6.23 6.68
C ASN A 49 5.13 5.31 7.38
N ILE A 50 3.88 5.77 7.46
CA ILE A 50 2.84 5.12 8.26
C ILE A 50 1.83 4.46 7.34
N ILE A 51 1.51 3.19 7.55
CA ILE A 51 0.37 2.52 6.92
C ILE A 51 -0.74 2.36 7.94
N VAL A 52 -1.92 2.86 7.60
CA VAL A 52 -3.15 2.70 8.37
C VAL A 52 -4.08 1.75 7.62
N LEU A 53 -4.59 0.73 8.31
CA LEU A 53 -5.50 -0.27 7.75
C LEU A 53 -6.83 -0.27 8.51
N ALA A 54 -7.95 -0.26 7.78
CA ALA A 54 -9.25 -0.60 8.35
C ALA A 54 -9.30 -2.11 8.69
N ARG A 55 -9.98 -2.48 9.78
CA ARG A 55 -9.97 -3.85 10.31
C ARG A 55 -10.33 -4.93 9.29
N PRO A 56 -11.32 -4.77 8.38
CA PRO A 56 -11.64 -5.79 7.38
C PRO A 56 -10.50 -6.06 6.37
N TYR A 57 -9.56 -5.14 6.22
CA TYR A 57 -8.53 -5.17 5.17
C TYR A 57 -7.15 -5.59 5.69
N VAL A 58 -6.98 -5.85 6.98
CA VAL A 58 -5.68 -6.24 7.58
C VAL A 58 -5.10 -7.54 7.00
N TYR A 59 -5.94 -8.38 6.38
CA TYR A 59 -5.54 -9.59 5.68
C TYR A 59 -5.85 -9.57 4.17
N ASP A 60 -6.30 -8.43 3.63
CA ASP A 60 -6.47 -8.24 2.19
C ASP A 60 -5.10 -7.98 1.57
N GLY A 61 -4.39 -9.07 1.23
CA GLY A 61 -3.02 -9.01 0.73
C GLY A 61 -2.83 -8.05 -0.45
N PRO A 62 -3.69 -8.06 -1.49
CA PRO A 62 -3.63 -7.09 -2.58
C PRO A 62 -3.71 -5.62 -2.12
N VAL A 63 -4.59 -5.28 -1.17
CA VAL A 63 -4.70 -3.92 -0.60
C VAL A 63 -3.47 -3.57 0.22
N VAL A 64 -3.04 -4.46 1.12
CA VAL A 64 -1.85 -4.21 1.96
C VAL A 64 -0.59 -4.00 1.10
N ARG A 65 -0.41 -4.80 0.03
CA ARG A 65 0.72 -4.61 -0.89
C ARG A 65 0.66 -3.31 -1.69
N HIS A 66 -0.53 -2.75 -1.91
CA HIS A 66 -0.67 -1.42 -2.51
C HIS A 66 -0.02 -0.36 -1.62
N GLU A 67 -0.35 -0.34 -0.33
CA GLU A 67 0.24 0.60 0.62
C GLU A 67 1.72 0.33 0.85
N MET A 68 2.14 -0.95 0.86
CA MET A 68 3.57 -1.30 0.90
C MET A 68 4.33 -0.76 -0.30
N LEU A 69 3.72 -0.72 -1.50
CA LEU A 69 4.37 -0.18 -2.69
C LEU A 69 4.57 1.34 -2.58
N HIS A 70 3.60 2.07 -2.02
CA HIS A 70 3.78 3.48 -1.66
C HIS A 70 4.91 3.68 -0.65
N ALA A 71 4.94 2.87 0.42
CA ALA A 71 6.00 2.90 1.42
C ALA A 71 7.39 2.60 0.83
N LEU A 72 7.49 1.58 -0.02
CA LEU A 72 8.73 1.16 -0.66
C LEU A 72 9.27 2.24 -1.62
N LEU A 73 8.39 2.83 -2.44
CA LEU A 73 8.76 3.87 -3.40
C LEU A 73 8.85 5.28 -2.78
N ARG A 74 8.45 5.42 -1.51
CA ARG A 74 8.42 6.68 -0.74
C ARG A 74 7.69 7.81 -1.46
N ARG A 75 6.53 7.50 -2.06
CA ARG A 75 5.76 8.45 -2.87
C ARG A 75 4.27 8.14 -2.86
N GLY A 76 3.43 9.18 -2.87
CA GLY A 76 1.97 9.07 -2.76
C GLY A 76 1.23 9.04 -4.09
N ASP A 77 1.93 9.25 -5.21
CA ASP A 77 1.40 9.09 -6.57
C ASP A 77 1.42 7.61 -7.01
N HIS A 78 0.76 7.32 -8.14
CA HIS A 78 0.68 5.98 -8.73
C HIS A 78 1.43 5.87 -10.08
N PRO A 79 2.78 5.91 -10.12
CA PRO A 79 3.48 5.87 -11.40
C PRO A 79 3.12 4.62 -12.21
N ALA A 80 2.74 4.83 -13.47
CA ALA A 80 2.25 3.79 -14.37
C ALA A 80 3.20 2.58 -14.45
N THR A 81 4.51 2.85 -14.48
CA THR A 81 5.56 1.83 -14.52
C THR A 81 5.41 0.77 -13.43
N TYR A 82 4.99 1.16 -12.22
CA TYR A 82 4.83 0.24 -11.10
C TYR A 82 3.40 -0.28 -10.99
N PHE A 83 2.42 0.62 -10.86
CA PHE A 83 1.04 0.27 -10.52
C PHE A 83 0.25 -0.34 -11.69
N ARG A 84 0.58 0.01 -12.93
CA ARG A 84 -0.03 -0.56 -14.15
C ARG A 84 0.93 -1.46 -14.94
N GLY A 85 2.22 -1.44 -14.59
CA GLY A 85 3.26 -2.26 -15.19
C GLY A 85 3.70 -3.37 -14.24
N ARG A 86 4.90 -3.21 -13.67
CA ARG A 86 5.63 -4.29 -13.01
C ARG A 86 4.85 -4.97 -11.87
N CYS A 87 4.06 -4.21 -11.10
CA CYS A 87 3.32 -4.70 -9.95
C CYS A 87 1.81 -4.88 -10.19
N ALA A 88 1.33 -4.72 -11.43
CA ALA A 88 -0.11 -4.72 -11.74
C ALA A 88 -0.87 -6.00 -11.33
N ARG A 89 -0.17 -7.14 -11.22
CA ARG A 89 -0.73 -8.43 -10.77
C ARG A 89 -0.52 -8.72 -9.28
N VAL A 90 0.24 -7.86 -8.60
CA VAL A 90 0.68 -8.06 -7.20
C VAL A 90 -0.12 -7.17 -6.27
N VAL A 91 -0.37 -5.91 -6.65
CA VAL A 91 -1.10 -4.93 -5.85
C VAL A 91 -2.53 -4.75 -6.37
N ARG A 92 -3.49 -4.47 -5.48
CA ARG A 92 -4.83 -4.03 -5.93
C ARG A 92 -4.71 -2.59 -6.42
N CYS A 93 -4.99 -2.36 -7.69
CA CYS A 93 -5.30 -1.03 -8.21
C CYS A 93 -6.82 -0.93 -8.37
N ALA A 94 -7.50 -0.25 -7.45
CA ALA A 94 -8.87 0.20 -7.70
C ALA A 94 -8.86 1.40 -8.69
N GLN A 95 -10.02 2.03 -8.91
CA GLN A 95 -10.24 3.16 -9.84
C GLN A 95 -9.22 4.32 -9.71
N GLU A 96 -8.49 4.42 -8.61
CA GLU A 96 -7.48 5.45 -8.32
C GLU A 96 -6.25 5.38 -9.24
N CYS A 97 -5.83 4.18 -9.67
CA CYS A 97 -4.68 4.04 -10.58
C CYS A 97 -4.97 4.44 -12.04
N GLN A 98 -6.21 4.83 -12.37
CA GLN A 98 -6.59 5.25 -13.73
C GLN A 98 -6.32 6.74 -13.99
N ARG A 99 -6.07 7.53 -12.94
CA ARG A 99 -5.67 8.93 -13.04
C ARG A 99 -4.14 8.98 -12.93
N GLY A 100 -3.48 8.76 -14.07
CA GLY A 100 -2.03 8.92 -14.20
C GLY A 100 -1.61 10.38 -14.17
#